data_AF-A0A3D0HDV8-F1
#
_entry.id   AF-A0A3D0HDV8-F1
#
_cell.length_a   1.000
_cell.length_b   1.000
_cell.length_c   1.000
_cell.angle_alpha   90.00
_cell.angle_beta   90.00
_cell.angle_gamma   90.00
#
_symmetry.space_group_name_H-M   'P 1'
#
loop_
_entity.id
_entity.type
_entity.pdbx_description
1 polymer ?
#
loop_
_entity_poly.entity_id
_entity_poly.type
_entity_poly.pdbx_seq_one_letter_code
_entity_poly.pdbx_strand_id
1 'polypeptide(L)'
;LETAERPYAPSAPFAGEANLIQAETRTLIEKLSPQLAQALNEKAPAVAPFPEASNNAALPQNLAQRKQFMINHMDLYLNHEKTFERGTSVHGRGHIARAFIFANTMSNILVSMGVKVDKNAVLLGIAGHDSGRRGGNKDRWEGRSANITVNLIKQDYGENTMGEEYSKEVEKCIVDHQSPTVEGMLLNAADSLDIGRTQDFKPQYFNFLRTAGTPQAEQIRQELIREADLLQRLTNPLCANRQLMNKLADDAGDEDKPMVIQELASDQLKELQGQIGAQFIADWEVPNDEYFARFENEIRNNPQMFPLMSKYYFMD
;
A
#
# COMPACT_ATOMS: atom_id res chain seq x y z
N LEU A 1 -39.19 -35.33 21.58
CA LEU A 1 -38.85 -34.55 20.36
C LEU A 1 -37.40 -34.16 20.52
N GLU A 2 -36.55 -34.93 19.84
CA GLU A 2 -35.09 -34.82 19.87
C GLU A 2 -34.63 -33.41 19.50
N THR A 3 -33.68 -32.90 20.27
CA THR A 3 -32.90 -31.71 19.96
C THR A 3 -32.08 -31.99 18.71
N ALA A 4 -32.54 -31.50 17.55
CA ALA A 4 -31.72 -31.49 16.35
C ALA A 4 -30.50 -30.59 16.60
N GLU A 5 -29.35 -31.22 16.82
CA GLU A 5 -28.05 -30.56 16.69
C GLU A 5 -28.02 -29.85 15.34
N ARG A 6 -27.88 -28.52 15.37
CA ARG A 6 -27.56 -27.78 14.14
C ARG A 6 -26.24 -28.35 13.62
N PRO A 7 -26.17 -28.81 12.37
CA PRO A 7 -24.91 -29.26 11.81
C PRO A 7 -23.90 -28.12 11.94
N TYR A 8 -22.74 -28.43 12.51
CA TYR A 8 -21.57 -27.58 12.55
C TYR A 8 -21.34 -27.07 11.12
N ALA A 9 -21.69 -25.81 10.87
CA ALA A 9 -21.30 -25.18 9.61
C ALA A 9 -19.77 -25.24 9.59
N PRO A 10 -19.15 -25.91 8.60
CA PRO A 10 -17.70 -25.91 8.51
C PRO A 10 -17.25 -24.45 8.51
N SER A 11 -16.41 -24.10 9.49
CA SER A 11 -15.68 -22.83 9.47
C SER A 11 -15.14 -22.64 8.06
N ALA A 12 -15.37 -21.46 7.47
CA ALA A 12 -14.97 -21.19 6.10
C ALA A 12 -13.53 -21.72 5.86
N PRO A 13 -13.29 -22.47 4.77
CA PRO A 13 -11.97 -22.99 4.48
C PRO A 13 -10.96 -21.84 4.47
N PHE A 14 -9.76 -22.09 4.98
CA PHE A 14 -8.67 -21.11 4.96
C PHE A 14 -8.52 -20.56 3.53
N ALA A 15 -8.85 -19.29 3.37
CA ALA A 15 -8.81 -18.59 2.09
C ALA A 15 -7.45 -17.92 1.82
N GLY A 16 -6.52 -18.04 2.76
CA GLY A 16 -5.18 -17.47 2.66
C GLY A 16 -4.25 -18.30 1.77
N GLU A 17 -3.08 -17.74 1.46
CA GLU A 17 -2.04 -18.48 0.77
C GLU A 17 -1.39 -19.51 1.70
N ALA A 18 -1.12 -20.72 1.20
CA ALA A 18 -0.60 -21.82 2.03
C ALA A 18 0.81 -21.53 2.60
N ASN A 19 1.64 -20.76 1.89
CA ASN A 19 2.94 -20.24 2.36
C ASN A 19 2.80 -19.35 3.62
N LEU A 20 1.64 -18.75 3.87
CA LEU A 20 1.35 -17.89 5.04
C LEU A 20 0.88 -18.65 6.29
N ILE A 21 0.72 -19.98 6.19
CA ILE A 21 0.43 -20.83 7.36
C ILE A 21 1.59 -20.70 8.36
N GLN A 22 1.24 -20.34 9.60
CA GLN A 22 2.20 -20.03 10.67
C GLN A 22 3.02 -21.24 11.11
N ALA A 23 4.19 -20.98 11.70
CA ALA A 23 5.17 -21.99 12.09
C ALA A 23 4.60 -23.00 13.11
N GLU A 24 3.74 -22.55 14.02
CA GLU A 24 3.10 -23.39 15.03
C GLU A 24 2.14 -24.39 14.36
N THR A 25 1.34 -23.92 13.40
CA THR A 25 0.43 -24.77 12.62
C THR A 25 1.20 -25.74 11.75
N ARG A 26 2.28 -25.30 11.08
CA ARG A 26 3.15 -26.19 10.29
C ARG A 26 3.81 -27.26 11.16
N THR A 27 4.27 -26.90 12.36
CA THR A 27 4.82 -27.84 13.34
C THR A 27 3.79 -28.87 13.78
N LEU A 28 2.53 -28.46 13.95
CA LEU A 28 1.44 -29.37 14.24
C LEU A 28 1.16 -30.32 13.06
N ILE A 29 1.14 -29.81 11.83
CA ILE A 29 0.97 -30.63 10.61
C ILE A 29 2.11 -31.66 10.50
N GLU A 30 3.36 -31.26 10.73
CA GLU A 30 4.52 -32.17 10.74
C GLU A 30 4.35 -33.30 11.75
N LYS A 31 3.88 -32.99 12.97
CA LYS A 31 3.64 -34.00 14.02
C LYS A 31 2.48 -34.94 13.67
N LEU A 32 1.44 -34.44 13.00
CA LEU A 32 0.24 -35.22 12.67
C LEU A 32 0.41 -36.04 11.38
N SER A 33 1.11 -35.48 10.39
CA SER A 33 1.37 -36.10 9.09
C SER A 33 2.64 -35.51 8.45
N PRO A 34 3.80 -36.16 8.64
CA PRO A 34 5.05 -35.75 8.01
C PRO A 34 4.97 -35.71 6.47
N GLN A 35 4.22 -36.63 5.85
CA GLN A 35 4.07 -36.62 4.39
C GLN A 35 3.29 -35.39 3.90
N LEU A 36 2.25 -34.98 4.63
CA LEU A 36 1.51 -33.77 4.30
C LEU A 36 2.37 -32.52 4.51
N ALA A 37 3.15 -32.47 5.59
CA ALA A 37 4.05 -31.35 5.87
C ALA A 37 5.15 -31.23 4.81
N GLN A 38 5.74 -32.35 4.38
CA GLN A 38 6.67 -32.37 3.26
C GLN A 38 6.03 -31.84 1.98
N ALA A 39 4.86 -32.36 1.58
CA ALA A 39 4.17 -31.92 0.38
C ALA A 39 3.77 -30.43 0.45
N LEU A 40 3.38 -29.95 1.64
CA LEU A 40 3.09 -28.54 1.89
C LEU A 40 4.34 -27.67 1.73
N ASN A 41 5.48 -28.07 2.30
CA ASN A 41 6.73 -27.33 2.21
C ASN A 41 7.29 -27.30 0.78
N GLU A 42 7.13 -28.38 0.01
CA GLU A 42 7.53 -28.45 -1.40
C GLU A 42 6.66 -27.54 -2.29
N LYS A 43 5.34 -27.51 -2.07
CA LYS A 43 4.40 -26.76 -2.92
C LYS A 43 4.19 -25.30 -2.48
N ALA A 44 4.34 -25.03 -1.18
CA ALA A 44 4.15 -23.73 -0.57
C ALA A 44 5.15 -23.53 0.58
N PRO A 45 6.43 -23.25 0.24
CA PRO A 45 7.46 -22.94 1.23
C PRO A 45 7.01 -21.85 2.20
N ALA A 46 7.31 -22.01 3.49
CA ALA A 46 6.93 -21.03 4.49
C ALA A 46 7.60 -19.68 4.23
N VAL A 47 6.86 -18.60 4.43
CA VAL A 47 7.40 -17.24 4.46
C VAL A 47 8.29 -17.08 5.69
N ALA A 48 9.39 -16.33 5.57
CA ALA A 48 10.29 -16.09 6.69
C ALA A 48 9.59 -15.23 7.75
N PRO A 49 9.78 -15.51 9.06
CA PRO A 49 9.23 -14.65 10.11
C PRO A 49 9.96 -13.30 10.12
N PHE A 50 9.24 -12.23 10.39
CA PHE A 50 9.86 -10.94 10.70
C PHE A 50 10.54 -10.99 12.09
N PRO A 51 11.76 -10.45 12.25
CA PRO A 51 12.41 -10.37 13.56
C PRO A 51 11.58 -9.56 14.55
N GLU A 52 11.65 -9.88 15.84
CA GLU A 52 10.99 -9.07 16.89
C GLU A 52 11.83 -7.82 17.20
N ALA A 53 11.17 -6.69 17.49
CA ALA A 53 11.88 -5.49 17.90
C ALA A 53 12.44 -5.66 19.33
N SER A 54 13.58 -5.04 19.61
CA SER A 54 14.22 -5.06 20.93
C SER A 54 13.37 -4.45 22.05
N ASN A 55 12.52 -3.47 21.72
CA ASN A 55 11.57 -2.88 22.66
C ASN A 55 10.22 -2.57 21.98
N ASN A 56 9.40 -3.60 21.78
CA ASN A 56 8.06 -3.48 21.20
C ASN A 56 7.16 -2.45 21.93
N ALA A 57 7.35 -2.23 23.23
CA ALA A 57 6.53 -1.29 24.01
C ALA A 57 6.83 0.20 23.69
N ALA A 58 8.01 0.49 23.13
CA ALA A 58 8.38 1.84 22.71
C ALA A 58 7.86 2.20 21.30
N LEU A 59 7.59 1.20 20.45
CA LEU A 59 7.00 1.41 19.13
C LEU A 59 5.51 1.80 19.22
N PRO A 60 4.91 2.28 18.12
CA PRO A 60 3.46 2.49 18.06
C PRO A 60 2.64 1.23 18.37
N GLN A 61 1.63 1.40 19.21
CA GLN A 61 0.77 0.33 19.71
C GLN A 61 -0.55 0.22 18.92
N ASN A 62 -0.98 1.28 18.25
CA ASN A 62 -2.26 1.35 17.55
C ASN A 62 -2.16 2.12 16.24
N LEU A 63 -3.23 2.09 15.43
CA LEU A 63 -3.28 2.76 14.14
C LEU A 63 -3.05 4.27 14.27
N ALA A 64 -3.63 4.91 15.29
CA ALA A 64 -3.51 6.35 15.49
C ALA A 64 -2.04 6.79 15.68
N GLN A 65 -1.27 6.05 16.47
CA GLN A 65 0.16 6.32 16.68
C GLN A 65 0.98 6.07 15.41
N ARG A 66 0.70 5.00 14.66
CA ARG A 66 1.37 4.73 13.37
C ARG A 66 1.06 5.80 12.33
N LYS A 67 -0.18 6.28 12.29
CA LYS A 67 -0.59 7.40 11.44
C LYS A 67 0.09 8.70 11.85
N GLN A 68 0.23 8.94 13.15
CA GLN A 68 0.93 10.13 13.63
C GLN A 68 2.39 10.15 13.17
N PHE A 69 3.08 9.00 13.18
CA PHE A 69 4.42 8.88 12.60
C PHE A 69 4.45 9.29 11.12
N MET A 70 3.53 8.78 10.30
CA MET A 70 3.40 9.20 8.90
C MET A 70 3.23 10.72 8.78
N ILE A 71 2.24 11.29 9.48
CA ILE A 71 1.90 12.72 9.41
C ILE A 71 3.12 13.59 9.79
N ASN A 72 3.88 13.20 10.81
CA ASN A 72 5.06 13.92 11.27
C ASN A 72 6.17 13.98 10.20
N HIS A 73 6.26 12.98 9.32
CA HIS A 73 7.33 12.85 8.33
C HIS A 73 6.88 13.12 6.89
N MET A 74 5.61 13.45 6.66
CA MET A 74 5.06 13.79 5.34
C MET A 74 5.70 15.02 4.68
N ASP A 75 6.41 15.86 5.44
CA ASP A 75 7.15 17.01 4.90
C ASP A 75 8.30 16.61 3.96
N LEU A 76 8.84 15.40 4.11
CA LEU A 76 9.80 14.84 3.15
C LEU A 76 9.19 14.74 1.75
N TYR A 77 7.92 14.33 1.70
CA TYR A 77 7.16 14.19 0.46
C TYR A 77 6.65 15.53 -0.06
N LEU A 78 6.26 16.46 0.82
CA LEU A 78 5.98 17.84 0.44
C LEU A 78 7.19 18.48 -0.24
N ASN A 79 8.39 18.21 0.27
CA ASN A 79 9.62 18.67 -0.36
C ASN A 79 9.81 18.07 -1.77
N HIS A 80 9.43 16.80 -2.02
CA HIS A 80 9.44 16.24 -3.38
C HIS A 80 8.50 17.03 -4.31
N GLU A 81 7.26 17.26 -3.86
CA GLU A 81 6.24 18.02 -4.59
C GLU A 81 6.74 19.43 -4.95
N LYS A 82 7.39 20.10 -3.98
CA LYS A 82 7.94 21.46 -4.14
C LYS A 82 9.22 21.53 -4.98
N THR A 83 9.90 20.42 -5.26
CA THR A 83 11.20 20.40 -5.93
C THR A 83 11.15 19.73 -7.30
N PHE A 84 11.20 18.40 -7.35
CA PHE A 84 11.38 17.64 -8.59
C PHE A 84 10.10 16.98 -9.12
N GLU A 85 9.00 17.00 -8.36
CA GLU A 85 7.69 16.43 -8.75
C GLU A 85 6.62 17.52 -9.05
N ARG A 86 7.05 18.74 -9.37
CA ARG A 86 6.13 19.86 -9.59
C ARG A 86 5.15 19.56 -10.72
N GLY A 87 3.86 19.58 -10.40
CA GLY A 87 2.76 19.35 -11.36
C GLY A 87 2.38 17.88 -11.56
N THR A 88 3.13 16.92 -11.01
CA THR A 88 2.84 15.48 -11.13
C THR A 88 2.66 14.79 -9.78
N SER A 89 3.36 15.26 -8.74
CA SER A 89 3.37 14.73 -7.37
C SER A 89 3.45 13.20 -7.35
N VAL A 90 4.36 12.61 -8.13
CA VAL A 90 4.33 11.15 -8.33
C VAL A 90 4.62 10.41 -7.03
N HIS A 91 5.67 10.85 -6.37
CA HIS A 91 6.16 10.31 -5.09
C HIS A 91 5.92 11.34 -3.97
N GLY A 92 4.74 11.97 -4.00
CA GLY A 92 4.32 13.01 -3.07
C GLY A 92 3.50 12.48 -1.89
N ARG A 93 2.93 13.41 -1.10
CA ARG A 93 2.11 13.12 0.08
C ARG A 93 0.89 12.28 -0.26
N GLY A 94 0.26 12.53 -1.42
CA GLY A 94 -0.91 11.76 -1.83
C GLY A 94 -0.59 10.29 -2.12
N HIS A 95 0.59 10.00 -2.67
CA HIS A 95 1.05 8.63 -2.88
C HIS A 95 1.23 7.90 -1.55
N ILE A 96 1.99 8.49 -0.64
CA ILE A 96 2.30 7.85 0.63
C ILE A 96 1.06 7.65 1.53
N ALA A 97 0.10 8.58 1.47
CA ALA A 97 -1.16 8.47 2.19
C ALA A 97 -1.99 7.26 1.70
N ARG A 98 -2.13 7.08 0.38
CA ARG A 98 -2.85 5.94 -0.18
C ARG A 98 -2.13 4.62 0.09
N ALA A 99 -0.82 4.56 -0.10
CA ALA A 99 -0.02 3.37 0.18
C ALA A 99 -0.18 2.93 1.66
N PHE A 100 -0.19 3.86 2.61
CA PHE A 100 -0.43 3.56 4.02
C PHE A 100 -1.82 2.96 4.28
N ILE A 101 -2.86 3.52 3.65
CA ILE A 101 -4.23 3.01 3.75
C ILE A 101 -4.31 1.58 3.19
N PHE A 102 -3.73 1.35 2.02
CA PHE A 102 -3.71 0.03 1.38
C PHE A 102 -2.96 -0.99 2.24
N ALA A 103 -1.79 -0.61 2.76
CA ALA A 103 -0.98 -1.45 3.62
C ALA A 103 -1.75 -1.87 4.88
N ASN A 104 -2.34 -0.94 5.64
CA ASN A 104 -3.07 -1.31 6.86
C ASN A 104 -4.32 -2.14 6.56
N THR A 105 -5.03 -1.84 5.45
CA THR A 105 -6.18 -2.63 4.98
C THR A 105 -5.76 -4.09 4.73
N MET A 106 -4.67 -4.30 3.97
CA MET A 106 -4.15 -5.63 3.65
C MET A 106 -3.60 -6.35 4.89
N SER A 107 -2.89 -5.65 5.78
CA SER A 107 -2.45 -6.19 7.07
C SER A 107 -3.63 -6.73 7.88
N ASN A 108 -4.72 -5.95 7.98
CA ASN A 108 -5.91 -6.36 8.73
C ASN A 108 -6.68 -7.51 8.07
N ILE A 109 -6.70 -7.59 6.74
CA ILE A 109 -7.23 -8.75 6.03
C ILE A 109 -6.43 -10.01 6.40
N LEU A 110 -5.11 -9.96 6.38
CA LEU A 110 -4.25 -11.11 6.74
C LEU A 110 -4.38 -11.50 8.21
N VAL A 111 -4.42 -10.52 9.12
CA VAL A 111 -4.66 -10.77 10.55
C VAL A 111 -6.02 -11.46 10.75
N SER A 112 -7.07 -11.05 10.02
CA SER A 112 -8.38 -11.72 10.08
C SER A 112 -8.36 -13.17 9.54
N MET A 113 -7.35 -13.52 8.75
CA MET A 113 -7.08 -14.88 8.26
C MET A 113 -6.14 -15.67 9.19
N GLY A 114 -5.73 -15.11 10.33
CA GLY A 114 -4.83 -15.74 11.29
C GLY A 114 -3.34 -15.65 10.95
N VAL A 115 -2.96 -14.78 10.02
CA VAL A 115 -1.55 -14.52 9.68
C VAL A 115 -0.98 -13.49 10.65
N LYS A 116 0.17 -13.78 11.26
CA LYS A 116 0.90 -12.81 12.08
C LYS A 116 1.54 -11.76 11.16
N VAL A 117 1.34 -10.48 11.49
CA VAL A 117 1.90 -9.35 10.76
C VAL A 117 2.45 -8.33 11.76
N ASP A 118 3.70 -7.92 11.59
CA ASP A 118 4.24 -6.74 12.26
C ASP A 118 3.79 -5.46 11.53
N LYS A 119 2.75 -4.83 12.07
CA LYS A 119 2.21 -3.58 11.51
C LYS A 119 3.15 -2.38 11.66
N ASN A 120 4.09 -2.39 12.59
CA ASN A 120 5.08 -1.33 12.71
C ASN A 120 6.07 -1.42 11.56
N ALA A 121 6.59 -2.61 11.26
CA ALA A 121 7.47 -2.85 10.11
C ALA A 121 6.81 -2.40 8.80
N VAL A 122 5.53 -2.76 8.60
CA VAL A 122 4.78 -2.38 7.39
C VAL A 122 4.53 -0.87 7.33
N LEU A 123 3.89 -0.29 8.36
CA LEU A 123 3.35 1.07 8.26
C LEU A 123 4.41 2.16 8.46
N LEU A 124 5.40 1.92 9.33
CA LEU A 124 6.55 2.81 9.45
C LEU A 124 7.49 2.65 8.24
N GLY A 125 7.60 1.43 7.70
CA GLY A 125 8.29 1.15 6.44
C GLY A 125 7.70 1.94 5.28
N ILE A 126 6.38 1.86 5.09
CA ILE A 126 5.65 2.66 4.07
C ILE A 126 5.91 4.15 4.26
N ALA A 127 5.84 4.67 5.50
CA ALA A 127 6.07 6.08 5.79
C ALA A 127 7.44 6.62 5.37
N GLY A 128 8.44 5.76 5.20
CA GLY A 128 9.77 6.17 4.74
C GLY A 128 10.21 5.60 3.39
N HIS A 129 9.45 4.71 2.74
CA HIS A 129 9.92 3.92 1.59
C HIS A 129 10.41 4.74 0.38
N ASP A 130 9.91 5.98 0.24
CA ASP A 130 10.25 6.89 -0.85
C ASP A 130 10.91 8.21 -0.37
N SER A 131 11.19 8.31 0.92
CA SER A 131 11.74 9.51 1.57
C SER A 131 13.12 9.93 1.04
N GLY A 132 13.87 8.99 0.44
CA GLY A 132 15.23 9.20 -0.06
C GLY A 132 15.32 9.85 -1.44
N ARG A 133 14.20 10.05 -2.14
CA ARG A 133 14.20 10.47 -3.53
C ARG A 133 14.78 11.87 -3.73
N ARG A 134 15.46 12.05 -4.87
CA ARG A 134 15.93 13.36 -5.37
C ARG A 134 15.56 13.60 -6.84
N GLY A 135 14.69 12.77 -7.39
CA GLY A 135 14.30 12.76 -8.79
C GLY A 135 13.41 11.54 -9.11
N GLY A 136 12.80 11.54 -10.29
CA GLY A 136 11.80 10.52 -10.67
C GLY A 136 12.34 9.12 -11.04
N ASN A 137 13.66 8.88 -11.03
CA ASN A 137 14.21 7.56 -11.40
C ASN A 137 13.95 6.53 -10.29
N LYS A 138 13.31 5.39 -10.64
CA LYS A 138 12.61 4.48 -9.72
C LYS A 138 13.52 3.89 -8.62
N ASP A 139 14.69 3.36 -8.96
CA ASP A 139 15.38 2.41 -8.04
C ASP A 139 16.67 2.98 -7.40
N ARG A 140 17.09 4.20 -7.76
CA ARG A 140 18.39 4.74 -7.32
C ARG A 140 18.44 5.08 -5.82
N TRP A 141 17.28 5.25 -5.19
CA TRP A 141 17.17 5.91 -3.89
C TRP A 141 16.72 4.99 -2.75
N GLU A 142 16.39 3.73 -3.02
CA GLU A 142 15.82 2.82 -2.02
C GLU A 142 16.74 2.62 -0.82
N GLY A 143 18.04 2.42 -1.03
CA GLY A 143 19.02 2.35 0.06
C GLY A 143 19.07 3.63 0.90
N ARG A 144 18.79 4.80 0.30
CA ARG A 144 18.68 6.05 1.05
C ARG A 144 17.36 6.15 1.80
N SER A 145 16.25 5.77 1.19
CA SER A 145 14.93 5.72 1.84
C SER A 145 14.94 4.78 3.04
N ALA A 146 15.55 3.60 2.91
CA ALA A 146 15.71 2.62 3.98
C ALA A 146 16.47 3.20 5.18
N ASN A 147 17.63 3.81 4.93
CA ASN A 147 18.43 4.48 5.96
C ASN A 147 17.65 5.63 6.65
N ILE A 148 16.93 6.45 5.87
CA ILE A 148 16.10 7.53 6.43
C ILE A 148 15.02 6.91 7.32
N THR A 149 14.31 5.88 6.85
CA THR A 149 13.23 5.21 7.59
C THR A 149 13.72 4.72 8.95
N VAL A 150 14.83 3.98 8.99
CA VAL A 150 15.43 3.47 10.23
C VAL A 150 15.79 4.62 11.17
N ASN A 151 16.37 5.70 10.64
CA ASN A 151 16.74 6.87 11.44
C ASN A 151 15.53 7.61 12.00
N LEU A 152 14.43 7.74 11.24
CA LEU A 152 13.19 8.36 11.72
C LEU A 152 12.57 7.54 12.86
N ILE A 153 12.55 6.21 12.74
CA ILE A 153 12.04 5.34 13.81
C ILE A 153 12.90 5.48 15.07
N LYS A 154 14.24 5.52 14.94
CA LYS A 154 15.15 5.73 16.07
C LYS A 154 14.99 7.12 16.70
N GLN A 155 14.80 8.15 15.88
CA GLN A 155 14.60 9.51 16.34
C GLN A 155 13.32 9.63 17.19
N ASP A 156 12.23 9.01 16.75
CA ASP A 156 10.92 9.15 17.39
C ASP A 156 10.74 8.20 18.58
N TYR A 157 11.33 7.00 18.53
CA TYR A 157 11.08 5.93 19.51
C TYR A 157 12.32 5.45 20.27
N GLY A 158 13.51 5.98 19.95
CA GLY A 158 14.77 5.69 20.62
C GLY A 158 15.69 4.71 19.87
N GLU A 159 17.01 4.91 20.00
CA GLU A 159 18.06 4.14 19.32
C GLU A 159 18.00 2.62 19.56
N ASN A 160 17.58 2.21 20.76
CA ASN A 160 17.59 0.82 21.20
C ASN A 160 16.26 0.08 20.91
N THR A 161 15.33 0.71 20.19
CA THR A 161 13.95 0.20 20.08
C THR A 161 13.83 -0.95 19.08
N MET A 162 14.51 -0.86 17.94
CA MET A 162 14.45 -1.91 16.91
C MET A 162 15.40 -3.07 17.20
N GLY A 163 16.66 -2.79 17.54
CA GLY A 163 17.73 -3.79 17.49
C GLY A 163 18.23 -4.03 16.07
N GLU A 164 19.34 -4.76 15.94
CA GLU A 164 20.07 -4.90 14.67
C GLU A 164 19.30 -5.72 13.63
N GLU A 165 18.74 -6.87 14.02
CA GLU A 165 18.03 -7.76 13.09
C GLU A 165 16.75 -7.12 12.53
N TYR A 166 15.95 -6.52 13.41
CA TYR A 166 14.74 -5.79 13.02
C TYR A 166 15.05 -4.64 12.06
N SER A 167 16.04 -3.81 12.39
CA SER A 167 16.41 -2.66 11.56
C SER A 167 16.86 -3.11 10.16
N LYS A 168 17.70 -4.15 10.09
CA LYS A 168 18.14 -4.72 8.80
C LYS A 168 16.98 -5.30 8.00
N GLU A 169 16.00 -5.92 8.66
CA GLU A 169 14.86 -6.47 7.93
C GLU A 169 13.92 -5.37 7.42
N VAL A 170 13.70 -4.29 8.19
CA VAL A 170 13.01 -3.09 7.68
C VAL A 170 13.71 -2.51 6.45
N GLU A 171 15.04 -2.44 6.46
CA GLU A 171 15.81 -1.97 5.30
C GLU A 171 15.57 -2.86 4.07
N LYS A 172 15.60 -4.19 4.22
CA LYS A 172 15.34 -5.14 3.12
C LYS A 172 13.91 -5.06 2.58
N CYS A 173 12.93 -4.65 3.39
CA CYS A 173 11.57 -4.43 2.89
C CYS A 173 11.51 -3.27 1.89
N ILE A 174 12.43 -2.30 1.99
CA ILE A 174 12.49 -1.11 1.14
C ILE A 174 13.49 -1.28 0.00
N VAL A 175 14.65 -1.90 0.25
CA VAL A 175 15.72 -2.08 -0.75
C VAL A 175 15.46 -3.30 -1.62
N ASP A 176 15.31 -3.07 -2.92
CA ASP A 176 15.09 -4.05 -3.99
C ASP A 176 13.96 -5.04 -3.67
N HIS A 177 13.08 -4.70 -2.72
CA HIS A 177 12.07 -5.58 -2.15
C HIS A 177 12.62 -6.97 -1.76
N GLN A 178 13.83 -7.03 -1.22
CA GLN A 178 14.56 -8.28 -0.95
C GLN A 178 14.00 -9.08 0.23
N SER A 179 13.20 -8.47 1.10
CA SER A 179 12.68 -9.14 2.28
C SER A 179 11.74 -10.29 1.90
N PRO A 180 12.02 -11.54 2.32
CA PRO A 180 11.18 -12.71 2.05
C PRO A 180 10.04 -12.86 3.06
N THR A 181 9.67 -11.79 3.77
CA THR A 181 8.68 -11.76 4.85
C THR A 181 7.29 -11.34 4.34
N VAL A 182 6.25 -11.49 5.18
CA VAL A 182 4.90 -10.99 4.86
C VAL A 182 4.89 -9.48 4.78
N GLU A 183 5.68 -8.82 5.62
CA GLU A 183 5.82 -7.37 5.72
C GLU A 183 6.44 -6.79 4.45
N GLY A 184 7.48 -7.44 3.91
CA GLY A 184 8.06 -7.09 2.61
C GLY A 184 7.07 -7.21 1.47
N MET A 185 6.29 -8.30 1.44
CA MET A 185 5.21 -8.48 0.45
C MET A 185 4.13 -7.41 0.58
N LEU A 186 3.70 -7.08 1.81
CA LEU A 186 2.67 -6.07 2.06
C LEU A 186 3.12 -4.67 1.63
N LEU A 187 4.37 -4.30 1.90
CA LEU A 187 4.94 -3.01 1.50
C LEU A 187 4.94 -2.87 -0.02
N ASN A 188 5.49 -3.88 -0.72
CA ASN A 188 5.51 -3.92 -2.19
C ASN A 188 4.10 -3.90 -2.79
N ALA A 189 3.19 -4.70 -2.24
CA ALA A 189 1.80 -4.76 -2.72
C ALA A 189 1.08 -3.42 -2.55
N ALA A 190 1.33 -2.70 -1.46
CA ALA A 190 0.71 -1.41 -1.17
C ALA A 190 1.22 -0.31 -2.10
N ASP A 191 2.53 -0.23 -2.33
CA ASP A 191 3.13 0.66 -3.33
C ASP A 191 2.60 0.34 -4.74
N SER A 192 2.61 -0.96 -5.10
CA SER A 192 2.11 -1.43 -6.39
C SER A 192 0.66 -1.03 -6.66
N LEU A 193 -0.23 -1.07 -5.67
CA LEU A 193 -1.62 -0.65 -5.84
C LEU A 193 -1.74 0.82 -6.25
N ASP A 194 -0.82 1.69 -5.82
CA ASP A 194 -0.84 3.10 -6.21
C ASP A 194 -0.33 3.39 -7.63
N ILE A 195 0.31 2.40 -8.28
CA ILE A 195 0.83 2.52 -9.66
C ILE A 195 -0.28 2.83 -10.67
N GLY A 196 -1.53 2.40 -10.40
CA GLY A 196 -2.70 2.69 -11.23
C GLY A 196 -2.92 4.19 -11.49
N ARG A 197 -2.29 5.06 -10.70
CA ARG A 197 -2.31 6.51 -10.82
C ARG A 197 -1.46 7.05 -11.98
N THR A 198 -0.38 6.37 -12.34
CA THR A 198 0.59 6.85 -13.34
C THR A 198 0.55 6.05 -14.63
N GLN A 199 0.01 4.83 -14.59
CA GLN A 199 -0.03 3.90 -15.71
C GLN A 199 -1.16 2.88 -15.52
N ASP A 200 -1.42 2.07 -16.53
CA ASP A 200 -2.38 0.97 -16.42
C ASP A 200 -1.91 -0.04 -15.37
N PHE A 201 -2.80 -0.33 -14.43
CA PHE A 201 -2.56 -1.33 -13.41
C PHE A 201 -2.60 -2.73 -14.01
N LYS A 202 -1.63 -3.56 -13.64
CA LYS A 202 -1.44 -4.91 -14.15
C LYS A 202 -1.63 -5.92 -13.01
N PRO A 203 -2.81 -6.55 -12.88
CA PRO A 203 -3.14 -7.43 -11.74
C PRO A 203 -2.17 -8.59 -11.50
N GLN A 204 -1.44 -9.03 -12.53
CA GLN A 204 -0.43 -10.09 -12.41
C GLN A 204 0.78 -9.71 -11.54
N TYR A 205 1.06 -8.42 -11.38
CA TYR A 205 2.15 -7.92 -10.53
C TYR A 205 1.69 -7.59 -9.11
N PHE A 206 0.38 -7.63 -8.85
CA PHE A 206 -0.16 -7.48 -7.50
C PHE A 206 0.04 -8.75 -6.70
N ASN A 207 1.07 -8.78 -5.85
CA ASN A 207 1.52 -9.98 -5.16
C ASN A 207 0.62 -10.42 -3.99
N PHE A 208 -0.24 -9.54 -3.47
CA PHE A 208 -1.12 -9.87 -2.36
C PHE A 208 -2.11 -10.98 -2.73
N LEU A 209 -2.11 -12.08 -1.96
CA LEU A 209 -2.97 -13.26 -2.14
C LEU A 209 -2.93 -13.89 -3.55
N ARG A 210 -1.91 -13.59 -4.35
CA ARG A 210 -1.76 -14.04 -5.73
C ARG A 210 -1.71 -15.56 -5.86
N THR A 211 -1.11 -16.25 -4.89
CA THR A 211 -0.89 -17.70 -4.92
C THR A 211 -1.92 -18.49 -4.12
N ALA A 212 -2.89 -17.82 -3.47
CA ALA A 212 -3.93 -18.48 -2.68
C ALA A 212 -4.80 -19.41 -3.53
N GLY A 213 -5.07 -19.05 -4.78
CA GLY A 213 -5.83 -19.88 -5.73
C GLY A 213 -7.29 -20.15 -5.33
N THR A 214 -7.84 -19.41 -4.36
CA THR A 214 -9.24 -19.55 -3.93
C THR A 214 -10.13 -18.46 -4.54
N PRO A 215 -11.43 -18.74 -4.81
CA PRO A 215 -12.36 -17.71 -5.30
C PRO A 215 -12.48 -16.50 -4.35
N GLN A 216 -12.42 -16.74 -3.04
CA GLN A 216 -12.47 -15.68 -2.04
C GLN A 216 -11.23 -14.79 -2.09
N ALA A 217 -10.03 -15.37 -2.23
CA ALA A 217 -8.81 -14.58 -2.40
C ALA A 217 -8.85 -13.72 -3.66
N GLU A 218 -9.31 -14.29 -4.78
CA GLU A 218 -9.43 -13.53 -6.03
C GLU A 218 -10.46 -12.40 -5.91
N GLN A 219 -11.60 -12.64 -5.25
CA GLN A 219 -12.57 -11.58 -4.97
C GLN A 219 -11.96 -10.45 -4.13
N ILE A 220 -11.19 -10.76 -3.09
CA ILE A 220 -10.50 -9.75 -2.27
C ILE A 220 -9.52 -8.95 -3.14
N ARG A 221 -8.74 -9.61 -3.99
CA ARG A 221 -7.77 -8.95 -4.87
C ARG A 221 -8.44 -7.99 -5.83
N GLN A 222 -9.48 -8.44 -6.54
CA GLN A 222 -10.22 -7.61 -7.49
C GLN A 222 -10.88 -6.41 -6.80
N GLU A 223 -11.43 -6.61 -5.61
CA GLU A 223 -12.07 -5.54 -4.86
C GLU A 223 -11.06 -4.52 -4.33
N LEU A 224 -9.88 -4.95 -3.86
CA LEU A 224 -8.78 -4.04 -3.49
C LEU A 224 -8.31 -3.20 -4.68
N ILE A 225 -8.16 -3.82 -5.86
CA ILE A 225 -7.75 -3.11 -7.09
C ILE A 225 -8.80 -2.06 -7.46
N ARG A 226 -10.09 -2.43 -7.41
CA ARG A 226 -11.21 -1.53 -7.70
C ARG A 226 -11.26 -0.36 -6.72
N GLU A 227 -11.15 -0.63 -5.42
CA GLU A 227 -11.16 0.40 -4.38
C GLU A 227 -9.93 1.32 -4.48
N ALA A 228 -8.76 0.80 -4.81
CA ALA A 228 -7.55 1.59 -5.01
C ALA A 228 -7.70 2.58 -6.19
N ASP A 229 -8.22 2.13 -7.33
CA ASP A 229 -8.50 3.00 -8.49
C ASP A 229 -9.53 4.10 -8.13
N LEU A 230 -10.59 3.76 -7.40
CA LEU A 230 -11.55 4.77 -6.92
C LEU A 230 -10.91 5.80 -6.00
N LEU A 231 -10.14 5.37 -5.00
CA LEU A 231 -9.49 6.29 -4.08
C LEU A 231 -8.50 7.20 -4.82
N GLN A 232 -7.77 6.68 -5.81
CA GLN A 232 -6.89 7.48 -6.66
C GLN A 232 -7.67 8.54 -7.44
N ARG A 233 -8.82 8.21 -8.02
CA ARG A 233 -9.66 9.18 -8.76
C ARG A 233 -10.24 10.26 -7.87
N LEU A 234 -10.63 9.92 -6.64
CA LEU A 234 -11.20 10.89 -5.69
C LEU A 234 -10.15 11.79 -5.04
N THR A 235 -8.89 11.33 -4.95
CA THR A 235 -7.83 12.02 -4.19
C THR A 235 -6.66 12.52 -5.04
N ASN A 236 -6.65 12.26 -6.35
CA ASN A 236 -5.64 12.76 -7.26
C ASN A 236 -6.25 13.44 -8.49
N PRO A 237 -5.97 14.74 -8.73
CA PRO A 237 -6.56 15.48 -9.84
C PRO A 237 -6.13 14.95 -11.22
N LEU A 238 -4.96 14.31 -11.35
CA LEU A 238 -4.56 13.65 -12.62
C LEU A 238 -5.44 12.43 -12.90
N CYS A 239 -5.81 11.66 -11.88
CA CYS A 239 -6.72 10.52 -12.04
C CYS A 239 -8.14 10.96 -12.34
N ALA A 240 -8.63 11.98 -11.61
CA ALA A 240 -9.95 12.56 -11.83
C ALA A 240 -10.15 13.03 -13.28
N ASN A 241 -9.10 13.58 -13.89
CA ASN A 241 -9.14 14.16 -15.23
C ASN A 241 -8.54 13.27 -16.33
N ARG A 242 -8.13 12.03 -16.02
CA ARG A 242 -7.39 11.16 -16.97
C ARG A 242 -8.11 10.96 -18.30
N GLN A 243 -9.41 10.66 -18.26
CA GLN A 243 -10.18 10.41 -19.49
C GLN A 243 -10.24 11.66 -20.38
N LEU A 244 -10.43 12.83 -19.78
CA LEU A 244 -10.44 14.10 -20.51
C LEU A 244 -9.05 14.43 -21.07
N MET A 245 -8.00 14.27 -20.27
CA MET A 245 -6.62 14.48 -20.73
C MET A 245 -6.26 13.57 -21.90
N ASN A 246 -6.59 12.27 -21.82
CA ASN A 246 -6.34 11.34 -22.92
C ASN A 246 -7.10 11.73 -24.17
N LYS A 247 -8.40 12.05 -24.05
CA LYS A 247 -9.20 12.50 -25.20
C LYS A 247 -8.61 13.76 -25.85
N LEU A 248 -8.22 14.75 -25.05
CA LEU A 248 -7.63 15.98 -25.58
C LEU A 248 -6.27 15.73 -26.24
N ALA A 249 -5.46 14.82 -25.68
CA ALA A 249 -4.19 14.42 -26.28
C ALA A 249 -4.39 13.67 -27.60
N ASP A 250 -5.35 12.74 -27.66
CA ASP A 250 -5.72 12.01 -28.87
C ASP A 250 -6.23 12.99 -29.94
N ASP A 251 -7.14 13.90 -29.57
CA ASP A 251 -7.70 14.90 -30.48
C ASP A 251 -6.65 15.90 -31.00
N ALA A 252 -5.65 16.25 -30.19
CA ALA A 252 -4.55 17.13 -30.58
C ALA A 252 -3.52 16.44 -31.50
N GLY A 253 -3.39 15.11 -31.41
CA GLY A 253 -2.45 14.31 -32.22
C GLY A 253 -3.07 13.63 -33.44
N ASP A 254 -4.39 13.75 -33.64
CA ASP A 254 -5.12 13.09 -34.72
C ASP A 254 -5.03 13.90 -36.04
N GLU A 255 -4.19 13.42 -36.96
CA GLU A 255 -3.97 14.03 -38.28
C GLU A 255 -5.23 14.06 -39.16
N ASP A 256 -6.23 13.21 -38.89
CA ASP A 256 -7.50 13.19 -39.64
C ASP A 256 -8.45 14.31 -39.21
N LYS A 257 -8.17 15.01 -38.10
CA LYS A 257 -8.98 16.14 -37.62
C LYS A 257 -8.56 17.46 -38.26
N PRO A 258 -9.51 18.41 -38.49
CA PRO A 258 -9.16 19.77 -38.88
C PRO A 258 -8.16 20.42 -37.92
N MET A 259 -7.18 21.16 -38.45
CA MET A 259 -6.14 21.84 -37.66
C MET A 259 -6.71 22.71 -36.52
N VAL A 260 -7.84 23.38 -36.74
CA VAL A 260 -8.55 24.17 -35.72
C VAL A 260 -8.98 23.32 -34.52
N ILE A 261 -9.36 22.06 -34.73
CA ILE A 261 -9.73 21.13 -33.66
C ILE A 261 -8.48 20.65 -32.92
N GLN A 262 -7.39 20.35 -33.63
CA GLN A 262 -6.12 19.96 -33.04
C GLN A 262 -5.56 21.08 -32.13
N GLU A 263 -5.55 22.32 -32.63
CA GLU A 263 -5.12 23.50 -31.89
C GLU A 263 -5.99 23.75 -30.65
N LEU A 264 -7.32 23.69 -30.79
CA LEU A 264 -8.24 23.84 -29.67
C LEU A 264 -8.04 22.76 -28.59
N ALA A 265 -7.84 21.50 -29.00
CA ALA A 265 -7.60 20.41 -28.06
C ALA A 265 -6.26 20.56 -27.33
N SER A 266 -5.21 21.00 -28.04
CA SER A 266 -3.90 21.31 -27.45
C SER A 266 -3.97 22.44 -26.43
N ASP A 267 -4.68 23.53 -26.74
CA ASP A 267 -4.88 24.66 -25.82
C ASP A 267 -5.66 24.24 -24.57
N GLN A 268 -6.75 23.47 -24.75
CA GLN A 268 -7.55 22.93 -23.65
C GLN A 268 -6.75 21.97 -22.77
N LEU A 269 -5.91 21.11 -23.37
CA LEU A 269 -5.04 20.20 -22.62
C LEU A 269 -4.05 20.99 -21.76
N LYS A 270 -3.43 22.03 -22.34
CA LYS A 270 -2.49 22.90 -21.64
C LYS A 270 -3.15 23.68 -20.50
N GLU A 271 -4.37 24.18 -20.71
CA GLU A 271 -5.16 24.85 -19.68
C GLU A 271 -5.46 23.88 -18.52
N LEU A 272 -5.97 22.68 -18.84
CA LEU A 272 -6.28 21.65 -17.85
C LEU A 272 -5.04 21.24 -17.04
N GLN A 273 -3.89 21.04 -17.70
CA GLN A 273 -2.62 20.76 -17.02
C GLN A 273 -2.20 21.92 -16.09
N GLY A 274 -2.42 23.17 -16.52
CA GLY A 274 -2.21 24.35 -15.69
C GLY A 274 -3.09 24.38 -14.45
N GLN A 275 -4.38 24.07 -14.59
CA GLN A 275 -5.34 23.99 -13.48
C GLN A 275 -4.96 22.88 -12.49
N ILE A 276 -4.60 21.69 -12.99
CA ILE A 276 -4.12 20.57 -12.16
C ILE A 276 -2.84 20.94 -11.41
N GLY A 277 -1.89 21.58 -12.09
CA GLY A 277 -0.67 22.08 -11.47
C GLY A 277 -0.94 23.10 -10.37
N ALA A 278 -1.87 24.03 -10.60
CA ALA A 278 -2.29 25.01 -9.60
C ALA A 278 -2.96 24.35 -8.38
N GLN A 279 -3.76 23.29 -8.59
CA GLN A 279 -4.35 22.53 -7.48
C GLN A 279 -3.28 21.88 -6.60
N PHE A 280 -2.26 21.25 -7.19
CA PHE A 280 -1.15 20.68 -6.42
C PHE A 280 -0.38 21.75 -5.64
N ILE A 281 -0.17 22.93 -6.22
CA ILE A 281 0.47 24.05 -5.52
C ILE A 281 -0.40 24.54 -4.36
N ALA A 282 -1.72 24.66 -4.55
CA ALA A 282 -2.63 25.05 -3.48
C ALA A 282 -2.61 24.04 -2.32
N ASP A 283 -2.47 22.76 -2.63
CA ASP A 283 -2.37 21.71 -1.61
C ASP A 283 -1.09 21.79 -0.76
N TRP A 284 -0.05 22.51 -1.19
CA TRP A 284 1.19 22.67 -0.41
C TRP A 284 1.03 23.44 0.88
N GLU A 285 -0.03 24.25 0.99
CA GLU A 285 -0.34 25.03 2.18
C GLU A 285 -1.28 24.29 3.13
N VAL A 286 -1.75 23.09 2.75
CA VAL A 286 -2.62 22.25 3.56
C VAL A 286 -1.77 21.49 4.57
N PRO A 287 -2.05 21.60 5.88
CA PRO A 287 -1.38 20.81 6.92
C PRO A 287 -1.43 19.30 6.64
N ASN A 288 -0.38 18.57 7.01
CA ASN A 288 -0.27 17.14 6.67
C ASN A 288 -1.38 16.27 7.27
N ASP A 289 -1.84 16.60 8.48
CA ASP A 289 -2.96 15.93 9.14
C ASP A 289 -4.28 16.18 8.40
N GLU A 290 -4.57 17.43 8.03
CA GLU A 290 -5.73 17.78 7.22
C GLU A 290 -5.66 17.15 5.82
N TYR A 291 -4.48 17.16 5.21
CA TYR A 291 -4.26 16.56 3.89
C TYR A 291 -4.53 15.05 3.94
N PHE A 292 -3.96 14.33 4.91
CA PHE A 292 -4.20 12.90 5.10
C PHE A 292 -5.68 12.61 5.41
N ALA A 293 -6.32 13.43 6.24
CA ALA A 293 -7.72 13.27 6.60
C ALA A 293 -8.67 13.28 5.39
N ARG A 294 -8.34 13.97 4.29
CA ARG A 294 -9.13 13.93 3.04
C ARG A 294 -9.31 12.50 2.53
N PHE A 295 -8.24 11.70 2.56
CA PHE A 295 -8.26 10.31 2.09
C PHE A 295 -9.11 9.43 3.01
N GLU A 296 -8.97 9.59 4.33
CA GLU A 296 -9.79 8.85 5.28
C GLU A 296 -11.27 9.24 5.16
N ASN A 297 -11.56 10.52 4.90
CA ASN A 297 -12.92 11.03 4.74
C ASN A 297 -13.61 10.47 3.50
N GLU A 298 -12.90 10.30 2.37
CA GLU A 298 -13.47 9.63 1.19
C GLU A 298 -13.97 8.22 1.53
N ILE A 299 -13.21 7.48 2.34
CA ILE A 299 -13.56 6.12 2.76
C ILE A 299 -14.73 6.16 3.76
N ARG A 300 -14.63 6.99 4.82
CA ARG A 300 -15.66 7.09 5.86
C ARG A 300 -17.01 7.53 5.33
N ASN A 301 -17.03 8.47 4.39
CA ASN A 301 -18.26 9.04 3.86
C ASN A 301 -18.89 8.19 2.76
N ASN A 302 -18.13 7.25 2.18
CA ASN A 302 -18.60 6.41 1.07
C ASN A 302 -18.34 4.91 1.32
N PRO A 303 -18.79 4.32 2.44
CA PRO A 303 -18.43 2.94 2.80
C PRO A 303 -18.89 1.89 1.78
N GLN A 304 -19.95 2.17 1.03
CA GLN A 304 -20.44 1.35 -0.08
C GLN A 304 -19.50 1.32 -1.28
N MET A 305 -18.71 2.38 -1.49
CA MET A 305 -17.69 2.44 -2.54
C MET A 305 -16.40 1.73 -2.10
N PHE A 306 -16.20 1.58 -0.79
CA PHE A 306 -14.98 1.08 -0.16
C PHE A 306 -15.25 -0.04 0.87
N PRO A 307 -15.92 -1.15 0.49
CA PRO A 307 -16.33 -2.18 1.46
C PRO A 307 -15.16 -2.83 2.20
N LEU A 308 -14.01 -3.06 1.56
CA LEU A 308 -12.82 -3.61 2.21
C LEU A 308 -12.09 -2.55 3.04
N MET A 309 -11.80 -1.37 2.49
CA MET A 309 -11.09 -0.33 3.24
C MET A 309 -11.92 0.15 4.42
N SER A 310 -13.24 0.34 4.28
CA SER A 310 -14.10 0.75 5.40
C SER A 310 -14.16 -0.28 6.51
N LYS A 311 -14.07 -1.58 6.16
CA LYS A 311 -14.06 -2.67 7.11
C LYS A 311 -12.71 -2.82 7.81
N TYR A 312 -11.61 -2.78 7.06
CA TYR A 312 -10.31 -3.21 7.55
C TYR A 312 -9.32 -2.08 7.81
N TYR A 313 -9.43 -0.91 7.15
CA TYR A 313 -8.46 0.17 7.37
C TYR A 313 -8.52 0.75 8.78
N PHE A 314 -9.71 0.89 9.37
CA PHE A 314 -9.87 1.51 10.69
C PHE A 314 -9.70 0.55 11.87
N MET A 315 -9.26 -0.68 11.62
CA MET A 315 -8.93 -1.67 12.66
C MET A 315 -7.48 -1.49 13.16
N ASP A 316 -7.28 -1.73 14.46
CA ASP A 316 -5.98 -1.64 15.13
C ASP A 316 -5.04 -2.80 14.86
#